data_AF-A0A9E2JNM5-F1
#
_entry.id   AF-A0A9E2JNM5-F1
#
_cell.length_a   1.000
_cell.length_b   1.000
_cell.length_c   1.000
_cell.angle_alpha   90.00
_cell.angle_beta   90.00
_cell.angle_gamma   90.00
#
_symmetry.space_group_name_H-M   'P 1'
#
loop_
_entity.id
_entity.type
_entity.pdbx_description
1 polymer ?
#
loop_
_entity_poly.entity_id
_entity_poly.type
_entity_poly.pdbx_seq_one_letter_code
_entity_poly.pdbx_strand_id
1 'polypeptide(L)'
;NKEAKDVEFILSEIDGKKIEKQESFDLYDGKYIITKTTIGTKQEAEKVVADLNKTNISVSDVSKKESKRSPIPPSTTSTLQQEASRRFGYSGKRTMSLAQKLYEEGFITYHRTDSVAISQSAIFAFRGFIEKEYGKNYLPEFARFYKTKQKLAQEAHEAIRPTKVNSAPSAIAGQMGADYAKLYDIIWRRAVSSQMADARIESTLVIAETDTKKYLLKANGSALVFDGFLKINPQALKDNILPEFKAGEKLDPKKIEDKSHSTTSPPRYNDASIIATLEEKGIGRPSTYASIIDTITTRGYVEREEGRFKPTSVGLAVNDFLVKNFSTIDDLPFTAEMEDMLDKVAQGEAEWQPVIKAFYTPFNASLEKAEDTERVKIEAEEIDELCPLCSSKLVIRTGRFGKFISCSTFPNCKFTKPLIEETNFICSKDGGKVIIKKTRKGKKFYGCGNYPKCDFAVWKLEDIKKEQSSRKA
;
A
#
# COMPACT_ATOMS: atom_id res chain seq x y z
N ASN A 1 -18.24 -25.46 30.80
CA ASN A 1 -18.36 -23.99 30.89
C ASN A 1 -17.67 -23.33 29.72
N LYS A 2 -18.33 -23.26 28.56
CA LYS A 2 -17.95 -22.34 27.48
C LYS A 2 -18.63 -21.02 27.85
N GLU A 3 -17.86 -20.00 28.26
CA GLU A 3 -18.41 -18.65 28.41
C GLU A 3 -19.13 -18.30 27.10
N ALA A 4 -20.40 -17.94 27.20
CA ALA A 4 -21.18 -17.50 26.04
C ALA A 4 -20.54 -16.21 25.52
N LYS A 5 -19.71 -16.34 24.48
CA LYS A 5 -19.18 -15.19 23.76
C LYS A 5 -20.35 -14.45 23.13
N ASP A 6 -20.40 -13.15 23.35
CA ASP A 6 -21.34 -12.29 22.65
C ASP A 6 -21.06 -12.35 21.14
N VAL A 7 -22.12 -12.51 20.35
CA VAL A 7 -22.06 -12.61 18.90
C VAL A 7 -22.67 -11.35 18.30
N GLU A 8 -21.89 -10.64 17.48
CA GLU A 8 -22.37 -9.47 16.75
C GLU A 8 -23.15 -9.92 15.51
N PHE A 9 -24.40 -9.50 15.43
CA PHE A 9 -25.23 -9.60 14.24
C PHE A 9 -25.33 -8.23 13.57
N ILE A 10 -25.05 -8.18 12.27
CA ILE A 10 -25.07 -6.95 11.48
C ILE A 10 -26.33 -6.94 10.63
N LEU A 11 -27.12 -5.87 10.71
CA LEU A 11 -28.28 -5.67 9.84
C LEU A 11 -27.83 -5.61 8.38
N SER A 12 -28.48 -6.37 7.51
CA SER A 12 -28.11 -6.46 6.10
C SER A 12 -29.24 -6.11 5.14
N GLU A 13 -30.50 -6.35 5.52
CA GLU A 13 -31.67 -6.04 4.69
C GLU A 13 -32.82 -5.47 5.53
N ILE A 14 -33.58 -4.56 4.91
CA ILE A 14 -34.85 -4.03 5.40
C ILE A 14 -35.90 -4.27 4.31
N ASP A 15 -37.02 -4.91 4.65
CA ASP A 15 -38.11 -5.26 3.73
C ASP A 15 -37.61 -6.02 2.47
N GLY A 16 -36.67 -6.95 2.68
CA GLY A 16 -36.03 -7.75 1.61
C GLY A 16 -35.11 -6.96 0.68
N LYS A 17 -34.78 -5.70 1.01
CA LYS A 17 -33.84 -4.86 0.25
C LYS A 17 -32.54 -4.68 1.02
N LYS A 18 -31.41 -4.90 0.36
CA LYS A 18 -30.08 -4.64 0.92
C LYS A 18 -29.95 -3.18 1.36
N ILE A 19 -29.42 -2.98 2.56
CA ILE A 19 -29.14 -1.64 3.07
C ILE A 19 -27.83 -1.08 2.55
N GLU A 20 -26.94 -1.91 2.01
CA GLU A 20 -25.68 -1.46 1.42
C GLU A 20 -25.80 -1.26 -0.10
N LYS A 21 -25.31 -0.11 -0.57
CA LYS A 21 -25.20 0.23 -1.99
C LYS A 21 -23.76 0.61 -2.32
N GLN A 22 -23.26 0.07 -3.43
CA GLN A 22 -21.95 0.44 -3.95
C GLN A 22 -22.07 1.58 -4.95
N GLU A 23 -21.13 2.50 -4.90
CA GLU A 23 -20.97 3.60 -5.84
C GLU A 23 -19.54 3.57 -6.37
N SER A 24 -19.37 3.74 -7.69
CA SER A 24 -18.07 3.69 -8.36
C SER A 24 -17.74 5.05 -8.95
N PHE A 25 -16.50 5.50 -8.76
CA PHE A 25 -15.93 6.70 -9.37
C PHE A 25 -14.81 6.31 -10.32
N ASP A 26 -14.79 6.89 -11.50
CA ASP A 26 -13.68 6.75 -12.43
C ASP A 26 -12.59 7.77 -12.06
N LEU A 27 -11.47 7.28 -11.53
CA LEU A 27 -10.26 8.07 -11.26
C LEU A 27 -9.26 7.89 -12.42
N TYR A 28 -8.23 8.73 -12.45
CA TYR A 28 -7.21 8.71 -13.51
C TYR A 28 -6.55 7.33 -13.71
N ASP A 29 -6.28 6.58 -12.64
CA ASP A 29 -5.63 5.28 -12.71
C ASP A 29 -6.58 4.07 -12.50
N GLY A 30 -7.89 4.28 -12.42
CA GLY A 30 -8.84 3.19 -12.26
C GLY A 30 -10.11 3.54 -11.48
N LYS A 31 -10.92 2.52 -11.21
CA LYS A 31 -12.19 2.68 -10.49
C LYS A 31 -11.99 2.68 -8.98
N TYR A 32 -12.58 3.66 -8.31
CA TYR A 32 -12.68 3.70 -6.85
C TYR A 32 -14.11 3.39 -6.43
N ILE A 33 -14.29 2.35 -5.62
CA ILE A 33 -15.61 1.89 -5.17
C ILE A 33 -15.77 2.21 -3.69
N ILE A 34 -16.87 2.85 -3.33
CA ILE A 34 -17.31 3.05 -1.94
C ILE A 34 -18.58 2.26 -1.68
N THR A 35 -18.83 1.92 -0.41
CA THR A 35 -20.08 1.32 0.04
C THR A 35 -20.78 2.31 0.98
N LYS A 36 -22.05 2.59 0.70
CA LYS A 36 -22.92 3.48 1.49
C LYS A 36 -24.12 2.69 2.01
N THR A 37 -24.63 3.09 3.17
CA THR A 37 -25.90 2.57 3.68
C THR A 37 -27.08 3.38 3.12
N THR A 38 -28.25 2.75 2.98
CA THR A 38 -29.53 3.42 2.68
C THR A 38 -30.15 4.09 3.91
N ILE A 39 -29.63 3.80 5.11
CA ILE A 39 -30.00 4.47 6.36
C ILE A 39 -29.18 5.75 6.45
N GLY A 40 -29.72 6.84 5.91
CA GLY A 40 -28.97 8.07 5.64
C GLY A 40 -28.85 9.02 6.82
N THR A 41 -29.67 8.85 7.85
CA THR A 41 -29.70 9.75 9.01
C THR A 41 -29.69 9.00 10.34
N LYS A 42 -29.23 9.69 11.39
CA LYS A 42 -29.30 9.18 12.76
C LYS A 42 -30.73 8.86 13.18
N GLN A 43 -31.71 9.70 12.80
CA GLN A 43 -33.12 9.48 13.14
C GLN A 43 -33.69 8.22 12.47
N GLU A 44 -33.28 7.92 11.24
CA GLU A 44 -33.66 6.65 10.58
C GLU A 44 -33.04 5.44 11.28
N ALA A 45 -31.76 5.53 11.68
CA ALA A 45 -31.10 4.47 12.44
C ALA A 45 -31.77 4.26 13.81
N GLU A 46 -32.06 5.34 14.54
CA GLU A 46 -32.77 5.30 15.83
C GLU A 46 -34.16 4.67 15.70
N LYS A 47 -34.88 4.93 14.60
CA LYS A 47 -36.17 4.26 14.32
C LYS A 47 -35.99 2.76 14.11
N VAL A 48 -34.97 2.34 13.37
CA VAL A 48 -34.66 0.92 13.16
C VAL A 48 -34.29 0.24 14.48
N VAL A 49 -33.45 0.89 15.30
CA VAL A 49 -33.09 0.40 16.64
C VAL A 49 -34.33 0.27 17.54
N ALA A 50 -35.20 1.28 17.56
CA ALA A 50 -36.42 1.27 18.35
C ALA A 50 -37.41 0.16 17.92
N ASP A 51 -37.47 -0.15 16.63
CA ASP A 51 -38.29 -1.23 16.08
C ASP A 51 -37.70 -2.61 16.41
N LEU A 52 -36.38 -2.78 16.23
CA LEU A 52 -35.67 -4.01 16.58
C LEU A 52 -35.80 -4.36 18.09
N ASN A 53 -35.80 -3.36 18.99
CA ASN A 53 -36.02 -3.59 20.42
C ASN A 53 -37.42 -4.12 20.79
N LYS A 54 -38.40 -4.04 19.86
CA LYS A 54 -39.78 -4.48 20.08
C LYS A 54 -40.14 -5.75 19.32
N THR A 55 -39.22 -6.28 18.52
CA THR A 55 -39.47 -7.44 17.65
C THR A 55 -38.75 -8.66 18.18
N ASN A 56 -39.34 -9.83 17.97
CA ASN A 56 -38.65 -11.08 18.28
C ASN A 56 -37.72 -11.43 17.13
N ILE A 57 -36.48 -11.77 17.45
CA ILE A 57 -35.47 -12.19 16.48
C ILE A 57 -35.27 -13.70 16.63
N SER A 58 -35.22 -14.42 15.52
CA SER A 58 -34.88 -15.84 15.52
C SER A 58 -33.96 -16.18 14.36
N VAL A 59 -33.14 -17.21 14.54
CA VAL A 59 -32.27 -17.73 13.49
C VAL A 59 -33.13 -18.35 12.39
N SER A 60 -33.03 -17.83 11.16
CA SER A 60 -33.74 -18.37 10.01
C SER A 60 -32.90 -19.43 9.28
N ASP A 61 -31.59 -19.25 9.19
CA ASP A 61 -30.68 -20.19 8.52
C ASP A 61 -29.29 -20.21 9.17
N VAL A 62 -28.65 -21.37 9.11
CA VAL A 62 -27.25 -21.57 9.49
C VAL A 62 -26.56 -22.36 8.41
N SER A 63 -25.63 -21.72 7.70
CA SER A 63 -24.85 -22.37 6.67
C SER A 63 -23.37 -22.42 7.05
N LYS A 64 -22.76 -23.58 6.78
CA LYS A 64 -21.32 -23.78 6.91
C LYS A 64 -20.74 -24.13 5.55
N LYS A 65 -19.65 -23.47 5.19
CA LYS A 65 -18.95 -23.71 3.94
C LYS A 65 -17.46 -23.78 4.19
N GLU A 66 -16.85 -24.87 3.75
CA GLU A 66 -15.39 -24.93 3.68
C GLU A 66 -14.92 -24.19 2.41
N SER A 67 -13.96 -23.29 2.59
CA SER A 67 -13.29 -22.59 1.50
C SER A 67 -11.79 -22.88 1.55
N LYS A 68 -11.20 -22.97 0.36
CA LYS A 68 -9.76 -23.15 0.21
C LYS A 68 -9.11 -21.81 -0.11
N ARG A 69 -7.98 -21.56 0.51
CA ARG A 69 -7.11 -20.44 0.20
C ARG A 69 -5.79 -20.97 -0.32
N SER A 70 -5.49 -20.65 -1.56
CA SER A 70 -4.26 -21.12 -2.20
C SER A 70 -3.07 -20.20 -1.93
N PRO A 71 -1.85 -20.76 -1.85
CA PRO A 71 -0.64 -19.97 -1.76
C PRO A 71 -0.45 -19.11 -3.00
N ILE A 72 0.05 -17.90 -2.78
CA ILE A 72 0.37 -16.95 -3.83
C ILE A 72 1.66 -17.35 -4.57
N PRO A 73 1.88 -16.89 -5.81
CA PRO A 73 3.10 -17.15 -6.56
C PRO A 73 4.36 -16.64 -5.82
N PRO A 74 5.55 -17.21 -6.14
CA PRO A 74 6.83 -16.65 -5.71
C PRO A 74 7.00 -15.20 -6.18
N SER A 75 7.96 -14.48 -5.58
CA SER A 75 8.11 -13.05 -5.81
C SER A 75 8.65 -12.74 -7.21
N THR A 76 8.00 -11.80 -7.88
CA THR A 76 8.58 -10.95 -8.93
C THR A 76 9.26 -9.73 -8.30
N THR A 77 9.89 -8.90 -9.10
CA THR A 77 10.50 -7.63 -8.66
C THR A 77 9.47 -6.68 -8.05
N SER A 78 8.34 -6.50 -8.74
CA SER A 78 7.24 -5.66 -8.26
C SER A 78 6.72 -6.19 -6.92
N THR A 79 6.35 -7.47 -6.87
CA THR A 79 5.72 -8.04 -5.69
C THR A 79 6.66 -8.12 -4.48
N LEU A 80 7.98 -8.28 -4.68
CA LEU A 80 8.98 -8.15 -3.63
C LEU A 80 9.06 -6.73 -3.07
N GLN A 81 9.12 -5.72 -3.95
CA GLN A 81 9.16 -4.32 -3.52
C GLN A 81 7.89 -3.92 -2.76
N GLN A 82 6.72 -4.35 -3.24
CA GLN A 82 5.44 -4.13 -2.55
C GLN A 82 5.43 -4.76 -1.15
N GLU A 83 5.89 -6.01 -1.02
CA GLU A 83 5.90 -6.73 0.25
C GLU A 83 6.90 -6.12 1.24
N ALA A 84 8.11 -5.78 0.79
CA ALA A 84 9.12 -5.11 1.59
C ALA A 84 8.66 -3.72 2.06
N SER A 85 7.97 -2.96 1.20
CA SER A 85 7.35 -1.69 1.58
C SER A 85 6.26 -1.87 2.63
N ARG A 86 5.34 -2.83 2.45
CA ARG A 86 4.23 -3.06 3.39
C ARG A 86 4.71 -3.56 4.75
N ARG A 87 5.67 -4.50 4.77
CA ARG A 87 6.14 -5.13 6.02
C ARG A 87 7.19 -4.30 6.75
N PHE A 88 8.10 -3.65 6.02
CA PHE A 88 9.29 -3.04 6.61
C PHE A 88 9.42 -1.53 6.34
N GLY A 89 8.52 -0.95 5.53
CA GLY A 89 8.62 0.46 5.13
C GLY A 89 9.84 0.75 4.26
N TYR A 90 10.40 -0.26 3.58
CA TYR A 90 11.53 -0.07 2.68
C TYR A 90 11.08 0.60 1.38
N SER A 91 11.85 1.58 0.90
CA SER A 91 11.67 2.12 -0.44
C SER A 91 12.11 1.10 -1.50
N GLY A 92 11.60 1.23 -2.72
CA GLY A 92 12.03 0.39 -3.85
C GLY A 92 13.56 0.34 -3.99
N LYS A 93 14.23 1.50 -3.92
CA LYS A 93 15.69 1.60 -3.97
C LYS A 93 16.41 0.81 -2.87
N ARG A 94 15.92 0.88 -1.63
CA ARG A 94 16.51 0.11 -0.51
C ARG A 94 16.31 -1.38 -0.71
N THR A 95 15.10 -1.80 -1.09
CA THR A 95 14.79 -3.21 -1.36
C THR A 95 15.69 -3.77 -2.45
N MET A 96 15.85 -3.06 -3.57
CA MET A 96 16.68 -3.50 -4.69
C MET A 96 18.17 -3.53 -4.33
N SER A 97 18.67 -2.58 -3.54
CA SER A 97 20.06 -2.61 -3.06
C SER A 97 20.34 -3.82 -2.14
N LEU A 98 19.41 -4.17 -1.25
CA LEU A 98 19.53 -5.35 -0.39
C LEU A 98 19.47 -6.64 -1.22
N ALA A 99 18.52 -6.72 -2.16
CA ALA A 99 18.35 -7.88 -3.05
C ALA A 99 19.57 -8.09 -3.97
N GLN A 100 20.15 -7.02 -4.52
CA GLN A 100 21.38 -7.07 -5.29
C GLN A 100 22.49 -7.78 -4.52
N LYS A 101 22.72 -7.38 -3.27
CA LYS A 101 23.78 -7.99 -2.46
C LYS A 101 23.46 -9.43 -2.07
N LEU A 102 22.20 -9.75 -1.76
CA LEU A 102 21.78 -11.15 -1.52
C LEU A 102 22.02 -12.04 -2.74
N TYR A 103 21.82 -11.49 -3.94
CA TYR A 103 22.10 -12.19 -5.20
C TYR A 103 23.60 -12.40 -5.41
N GLU A 104 24.42 -11.35 -5.22
CA GLU A 104 25.89 -11.42 -5.34
C GLU A 104 26.53 -12.42 -4.38
N GLU A 105 26.01 -12.52 -3.16
CA GLU A 105 26.44 -13.51 -2.16
C GLU A 105 25.81 -14.90 -2.38
N GLY A 106 25.00 -15.08 -3.43
CA GLY A 106 24.44 -16.36 -3.84
C GLY A 106 23.29 -16.87 -2.97
N PHE A 107 22.60 -16.03 -2.19
CA PHE A 107 21.46 -16.42 -1.36
C PHE A 107 20.15 -16.51 -2.14
N ILE A 108 19.97 -15.66 -3.16
CA ILE A 108 18.74 -15.60 -3.97
C ILE A 108 19.06 -15.64 -5.46
N THR A 109 18.07 -15.98 -6.28
CA THR A 109 18.11 -15.83 -7.74
C THR A 109 18.12 -14.35 -8.16
N TYR A 110 18.30 -14.09 -9.45
CA TYR A 110 18.33 -12.74 -9.97
C TYR A 110 17.05 -11.97 -9.63
N HIS A 111 17.21 -10.79 -9.04
CA HIS A 111 16.15 -10.04 -8.36
C HIS A 111 15.42 -9.04 -9.27
N ARG A 112 15.79 -8.95 -10.56
CA ARG A 112 15.11 -8.16 -11.59
C ARG A 112 14.45 -9.10 -12.60
N THR A 113 13.30 -9.60 -12.20
CA THR A 113 12.48 -10.57 -12.93
C THR A 113 11.01 -10.18 -12.84
N ASP A 114 10.29 -10.40 -13.93
CA ASP A 114 8.83 -10.41 -14.05
C ASP A 114 8.24 -11.82 -13.93
N SER A 115 9.09 -12.85 -13.91
CA SER A 115 8.70 -14.25 -13.90
C SER A 115 8.30 -14.73 -12.51
N VAL A 116 7.28 -15.58 -12.48
CA VAL A 116 6.89 -16.38 -11.30
C VAL A 116 7.30 -17.85 -11.44
N ALA A 117 8.03 -18.21 -12.51
CA ALA A 117 8.46 -19.58 -12.75
C ALA A 117 9.56 -20.00 -11.77
N ILE A 118 9.57 -21.27 -11.39
CA ILE A 118 10.62 -21.87 -10.56
C ILE A 118 11.15 -23.09 -11.31
N SER A 119 12.46 -23.29 -11.37
CA SER A 119 13.03 -24.48 -12.00
C SER A 119 12.62 -25.77 -11.30
N GLN A 120 12.56 -26.85 -12.07
CA GLN A 120 12.14 -28.16 -11.59
C GLN A 120 13.00 -28.66 -10.41
N SER A 121 14.32 -28.38 -10.44
CA SER A 121 15.24 -28.74 -9.36
C SER A 121 14.91 -28.01 -8.06
N ALA A 122 14.57 -26.72 -8.13
CA ALA A 122 14.15 -25.95 -6.96
C ALA A 122 12.77 -26.38 -6.44
N ILE A 123 11.81 -26.69 -7.32
CA ILE A 123 10.51 -27.28 -6.92
C ILE A 123 10.72 -28.58 -6.15
N PHE A 124 11.58 -29.48 -6.66
CA PHE A 124 11.90 -30.73 -5.99
C PHE A 124 12.52 -30.49 -4.60
N ALA A 125 13.48 -29.58 -4.50
CA ALA A 125 14.12 -29.22 -3.24
C ALA A 125 13.12 -28.62 -2.22
N PHE A 126 12.23 -27.72 -2.66
CA PHE A 126 11.20 -27.13 -1.80
C PHE A 126 10.21 -28.18 -1.30
N ARG A 127 9.75 -29.06 -2.19
CA ARG A 127 8.80 -30.13 -1.81
C ARG A 127 9.44 -31.10 -0.82
N GLY A 128 10.68 -31.53 -1.05
CA GLY A 128 11.40 -32.40 -0.12
C GLY A 128 11.62 -31.74 1.25
N PHE A 129 11.93 -30.44 1.27
CA PHE A 129 12.00 -29.67 2.52
C PHE A 129 10.65 -29.63 3.25
N ILE A 130 9.56 -29.34 2.54
CA ILE A 130 8.22 -29.25 3.14
C ILE A 130 7.80 -30.60 3.73
N GLU A 131 8.01 -31.70 3.01
CA GLU A 131 7.69 -33.04 3.51
C GLU A 131 8.46 -33.37 4.78
N LYS A 132 9.76 -33.07 4.81
CA LYS A 132 10.63 -33.35 5.94
C LYS A 132 10.27 -32.52 7.18
N GLU A 133 10.08 -31.21 7.01
CA GLU A 133 9.95 -30.27 8.14
C GLU A 133 8.50 -30.08 8.61
N TYR A 134 7.52 -30.20 7.72
CA TYR A 134 6.10 -29.99 8.04
C TYR A 134 5.24 -31.24 7.87
N GLY A 135 5.70 -32.24 7.12
CA GLY A 135 4.99 -33.49 6.89
C GLY A 135 4.17 -33.50 5.59
N LYS A 136 3.81 -34.71 5.15
CA LYS A 136 3.15 -34.97 3.85
C LYS A 136 1.82 -34.24 3.67
N ASN A 137 1.08 -33.96 4.75
CA ASN A 137 -0.20 -33.24 4.69
C ASN A 137 -0.06 -31.77 4.25
N TYR A 138 1.15 -31.20 4.35
CA TYR A 138 1.45 -29.84 3.88
C TYR A 138 1.90 -29.79 2.41
N LEU A 139 1.98 -30.94 1.74
CA LEU A 139 2.25 -31.02 0.31
C LEU A 139 0.96 -31.22 -0.49
N PRO A 140 0.76 -30.46 -1.58
CA PRO A 140 -0.22 -30.81 -2.58
C PRO A 140 0.25 -32.05 -3.35
N GLU A 141 -0.70 -32.86 -3.79
CA GLU A 141 -0.47 -34.09 -4.56
C GLU A 141 0.47 -33.84 -5.74
N PHE A 142 0.19 -32.79 -6.52
CA PHE A 142 1.00 -32.36 -7.64
C PHE A 142 1.79 -31.08 -7.32
N ALA A 143 2.95 -30.91 -7.98
CA ALA A 143 3.72 -29.68 -7.92
C ALA A 143 2.89 -28.50 -8.46
N ARG A 144 3.08 -27.31 -7.86
CA ARG A 144 2.36 -26.11 -8.29
C ARG A 144 3.20 -25.35 -9.31
N PHE A 145 2.60 -25.08 -10.47
CA PHE A 145 3.19 -24.23 -11.50
C PHE A 145 2.37 -22.94 -11.61
N TYR A 146 3.07 -21.81 -11.64
CA TYR A 146 2.45 -20.50 -11.76
C TYR A 146 2.76 -19.93 -13.13
N LYS A 147 1.73 -19.46 -13.84
CA LYS A 147 1.87 -18.86 -15.16
C LYS A 147 2.26 -17.39 -15.02
N THR A 148 3.36 -16.99 -15.64
CA THR A 148 3.72 -15.58 -15.78
C THR A 148 2.72 -14.89 -16.71
N LYS A 149 2.16 -13.76 -16.27
CA LYS A 149 1.14 -13.02 -17.02
C LYS A 149 1.72 -12.03 -18.03
N GLN A 150 2.96 -11.58 -17.82
CA GLN A 150 3.60 -10.56 -18.65
C GLN A 150 4.15 -11.22 -19.94
N LYS A 151 3.89 -10.57 -21.09
CA LYS A 151 4.31 -11.02 -22.43
C LYS A 151 5.82 -11.15 -22.59
N LEU A 152 6.54 -10.40 -21.76
CA LEU A 152 7.97 -10.16 -21.80
C LEU A 152 8.84 -11.24 -21.19
N ALA A 153 8.25 -12.11 -20.37
CA ALA A 153 9.01 -13.05 -19.57
C ALA A 153 9.75 -14.00 -20.51
N GLN A 154 10.99 -13.66 -20.83
CA GLN A 154 11.93 -14.61 -21.38
C GLN A 154 11.90 -15.79 -20.41
N GLU A 155 11.47 -16.95 -20.88
CA GLU A 155 11.34 -18.17 -20.08
C GLU A 155 12.67 -18.60 -19.42
N ALA A 156 13.76 -17.88 -19.70
CA ALA A 156 15.07 -18.02 -19.07
C ALA A 156 15.19 -17.40 -17.67
N HIS A 157 14.31 -16.48 -17.24
CA HIS A 157 14.39 -15.91 -15.89
C HIS A 157 13.43 -16.61 -14.91
N GLU A 158 13.98 -17.02 -13.77
CA GLU A 158 13.21 -17.55 -12.66
C GLU A 158 12.65 -16.42 -11.77
N ALA A 159 11.67 -16.78 -10.93
CA ALA A 159 11.19 -15.96 -9.84
C ALA A 159 12.31 -15.65 -8.84
N ILE A 160 12.11 -14.62 -8.01
CA ILE A 160 12.99 -14.32 -6.88
C ILE A 160 12.72 -15.34 -5.78
N ARG A 161 13.70 -16.22 -5.54
CA ARG A 161 13.62 -17.34 -4.60
C ARG A 161 14.98 -17.62 -3.97
N PRO A 162 15.06 -18.36 -2.85
CA PRO A 162 16.33 -18.82 -2.33
C PRO A 162 17.02 -19.78 -3.32
N THR A 163 18.34 -19.69 -3.42
CA THR A 163 19.16 -20.66 -4.16
C THR A 163 19.25 -22.00 -3.43
N LYS A 164 19.24 -21.96 -2.08
CA LYS A 164 19.28 -23.11 -1.18
C LYS A 164 18.15 -22.99 -0.15
N VAL A 165 17.25 -23.97 -0.13
CA VAL A 165 16.09 -23.95 0.79
C VAL A 165 16.48 -24.04 2.27
N ASN A 166 17.61 -24.69 2.58
CA ASN A 166 18.07 -24.89 3.96
C ASN A 166 18.82 -23.70 4.56
N SER A 167 19.00 -22.60 3.82
CA SER A 167 19.68 -21.42 4.33
C SER A 167 18.78 -20.69 5.35
N ALA A 168 19.14 -20.77 6.63
CA ALA A 168 18.40 -20.17 7.73
C ALA A 168 18.57 -18.64 7.78
N PRO A 169 17.50 -17.86 8.04
CA PRO A 169 17.60 -16.40 8.18
C PRO A 169 18.60 -15.93 9.24
N SER A 170 18.81 -16.72 10.30
CA SER A 170 19.79 -16.43 11.37
C SER A 170 21.24 -16.40 10.85
N ALA A 171 21.60 -17.29 9.92
CA ALA A 171 22.92 -17.31 9.32
C ALA A 171 23.19 -16.04 8.49
N ILE A 172 22.18 -15.59 7.74
CA ILE A 172 22.26 -14.34 6.96
C ILE A 172 22.34 -13.13 7.88
N ALA A 173 21.60 -13.12 8.98
CA ALA A 173 21.66 -12.04 9.96
C ALA A 173 23.07 -11.88 10.54
N GLY A 174 23.76 -12.99 10.83
CA GLY A 174 25.14 -12.98 11.34
C GLY A 174 26.18 -12.52 10.31
N GLN A 175 25.97 -12.81 9.03
CA GLN A 175 26.94 -12.48 7.96
C GLN A 175 26.75 -11.08 7.37
N MET A 176 25.50 -10.66 7.19
CA MET A 176 25.16 -9.45 6.41
C MET A 176 24.39 -8.41 7.23
N GLY A 177 23.68 -8.83 8.27
CA GLY A 177 22.89 -7.97 9.14
C GLY A 177 21.37 -8.17 9.01
N ALA A 178 20.63 -7.55 9.93
CA ALA A 178 19.21 -7.82 10.15
C ALA A 178 18.30 -7.48 8.96
N ASP A 179 18.60 -6.44 8.20
CA ASP A 179 17.76 -6.04 7.05
C ASP A 179 17.86 -7.04 5.88
N TYR A 180 19.04 -7.61 5.66
CA TYR A 180 19.25 -8.69 4.68
C TYR A 180 18.48 -9.95 5.09
N ALA A 181 18.55 -10.33 6.37
CA ALA A 181 17.80 -11.46 6.90
C ALA A 181 16.29 -11.27 6.76
N LYS A 182 15.76 -10.07 7.03
CA LYS A 182 14.34 -9.74 6.85
C LYS A 182 13.89 -9.86 5.40
N LEU A 183 14.69 -9.32 4.46
CA LEU A 183 14.35 -9.40 3.03
C LEU A 183 14.42 -10.84 2.52
N TYR A 184 15.47 -11.58 2.91
CA TYR A 184 15.58 -13.00 2.58
C TYR A 184 14.43 -13.83 3.16
N ASP A 185 14.02 -13.59 4.41
CA ASP A 185 12.93 -14.31 5.07
C ASP A 185 11.61 -14.21 4.29
N ILE A 186 11.26 -13.02 3.78
CA ILE A 186 10.03 -12.89 2.98
C ILE A 186 10.15 -13.55 1.59
N ILE A 187 11.33 -13.52 0.97
CA ILE A 187 11.61 -14.22 -0.29
C ILE A 187 11.47 -15.73 -0.08
N TRP A 188 12.09 -16.25 0.97
CA TRP A 188 12.07 -17.66 1.34
C TRP A 188 10.65 -18.14 1.64
N ARG A 189 9.92 -17.44 2.53
CA ARG A 189 8.55 -17.79 2.91
C ARG A 189 7.64 -17.83 1.69
N ARG A 190 7.74 -16.83 0.81
CA ARG A 190 6.91 -16.74 -0.37
C ARG A 190 7.22 -17.85 -1.38
N ALA A 191 8.49 -18.12 -1.65
CA ALA A 191 8.89 -19.17 -2.58
C ALA A 191 8.53 -20.58 -2.07
N VAL A 192 8.83 -20.91 -0.81
CA VAL A 192 8.54 -22.24 -0.24
C VAL A 192 7.02 -22.43 -0.10
N SER A 193 6.29 -21.41 0.37
CA SER A 193 4.83 -21.52 0.56
C SER A 193 4.08 -21.72 -0.74
N SER A 194 4.64 -21.24 -1.87
CA SER A 194 4.10 -21.47 -3.21
C SER A 194 4.00 -22.96 -3.60
N GLN A 195 4.72 -23.85 -2.91
CA GLN A 195 4.65 -25.31 -3.14
C GLN A 195 3.88 -26.06 -2.05
N MET A 196 3.26 -25.35 -1.09
CA MET A 196 2.51 -25.97 0.00
C MET A 196 1.02 -26.20 -0.33
N ALA A 197 0.36 -26.99 0.50
CA ALA A 197 -1.08 -27.25 0.44
C ALA A 197 -1.90 -25.98 0.70
N ASP A 198 -3.13 -25.95 0.19
CA ASP A 198 -4.08 -24.87 0.49
C ASP A 198 -4.35 -24.80 2.00
N ALA A 199 -4.56 -23.59 2.50
CA ALA A 199 -5.22 -23.44 3.80
C ALA A 199 -6.71 -23.72 3.63
N ARG A 200 -7.33 -24.36 4.63
CA ARG A 200 -8.76 -24.65 4.66
C ARG A 200 -9.42 -23.84 5.77
N ILE A 201 -10.43 -23.08 5.41
CA ILE A 201 -11.16 -22.19 6.32
C ILE A 201 -12.62 -22.61 6.27
N GLU A 202 -13.19 -22.93 7.43
CA GLU A 202 -14.63 -23.08 7.58
C GLU A 202 -15.23 -21.70 7.83
N SER A 203 -16.17 -21.30 6.98
CA SER A 203 -16.98 -20.10 7.17
C SER A 203 -18.37 -20.49 7.62
N THR A 204 -18.85 -19.86 8.68
CA THR A 204 -20.21 -20.04 9.21
C THR A 204 -20.98 -18.76 9.00
N LEU A 205 -22.10 -18.82 8.28
CA LEU A 205 -23.03 -17.70 8.15
C LEU A 205 -24.30 -18.05 8.94
N VAL A 206 -24.63 -17.22 9.92
CA VAL A 206 -25.89 -17.30 10.66
C VAL A 206 -26.76 -16.15 10.20
N ILE A 207 -27.95 -16.47 9.70
CA ILE A 207 -28.96 -15.50 9.31
C ILE A 207 -30.04 -15.51 10.38
N ALA A 208 -30.40 -14.31 10.85
CA ALA A 208 -31.49 -14.10 11.78
C ALA A 208 -32.50 -13.12 11.18
N GLU A 209 -33.78 -13.38 11.42
CA GLU A 209 -34.90 -12.59 10.93
C GLU A 209 -35.82 -12.20 12.08
N THR A 210 -36.50 -11.06 11.93
CA THR A 210 -37.62 -10.72 12.80
C THR A 210 -38.85 -11.54 12.44
N ASP A 211 -39.74 -11.73 13.41
CA ASP A 211 -41.07 -12.32 13.22
C ASP A 211 -41.88 -11.71 12.06
N THR A 212 -41.76 -10.39 11.86
CA THR A 212 -42.36 -9.64 10.74
C THR A 212 -41.63 -9.83 9.41
N LYS A 213 -40.46 -10.47 9.39
CA LYS A 213 -39.52 -10.57 8.25
C LYS A 213 -39.06 -9.22 7.68
N LYS A 214 -39.26 -8.14 8.44
CA LYS A 214 -38.85 -6.79 8.06
C LYS A 214 -37.33 -6.64 8.09
N TYR A 215 -36.64 -7.26 9.04
CA TYR A 215 -35.20 -7.09 9.22
C TYR A 215 -34.47 -8.43 9.07
N LEU A 216 -33.38 -8.42 8.31
CA LEU A 216 -32.49 -9.58 8.15
C LEU A 216 -31.09 -9.23 8.64
N LEU A 217 -30.63 -9.93 9.68
CA LEU A 217 -29.34 -9.75 10.33
C LEU A 217 -28.42 -10.93 10.04
N LYS A 218 -27.11 -10.68 9.95
CA LYS A 218 -26.09 -11.69 9.65
C LYS A 218 -24.97 -11.67 10.68
N ALA A 219 -24.57 -12.85 11.15
CA ALA A 219 -23.32 -13.05 11.87
C ALA A 219 -22.40 -13.93 11.03
N ASN A 220 -21.14 -13.52 10.89
CA ASN A 220 -20.14 -14.23 10.08
C ASN A 220 -19.04 -14.80 10.97
N GLY A 221 -18.93 -16.12 11.00
CA GLY A 221 -17.87 -16.88 11.62
C GLY A 221 -16.82 -17.32 10.61
N SER A 222 -15.59 -17.44 11.07
CA SER A 222 -14.52 -18.10 10.32
C SER A 222 -13.58 -18.82 11.26
N ALA A 223 -13.19 -20.04 10.91
CA ALA A 223 -12.24 -20.85 11.67
C ALA A 223 -11.23 -21.51 10.74
N LEU A 224 -9.95 -21.39 11.07
CA LEU A 224 -8.88 -22.09 10.35
C LEU A 224 -8.92 -23.60 10.67
N VAL A 225 -9.36 -24.41 9.70
CA VAL A 225 -9.42 -25.87 9.82
C VAL A 225 -8.05 -26.49 9.57
N PHE A 226 -7.32 -25.95 8.60
CA PHE A 226 -5.96 -26.37 8.26
C PHE A 226 -5.15 -25.16 7.79
N ASP A 227 -4.01 -24.93 8.42
CA ASP A 227 -3.16 -23.77 8.14
C ASP A 227 -2.41 -23.87 6.81
N GLY A 228 -2.09 -25.08 6.33
CA GLY A 228 -1.45 -25.28 5.02
C GLY A 228 -0.25 -24.35 4.83
N PHE A 229 -0.21 -23.61 3.72
CA PHE A 229 0.84 -22.64 3.44
C PHE A 229 0.97 -21.49 4.47
N LEU A 230 -0.08 -21.18 5.23
CA LEU A 230 -0.07 -20.13 6.26
C LEU A 230 0.83 -20.49 7.44
N LYS A 231 1.19 -21.77 7.60
CA LYS A 231 2.15 -22.22 8.62
C LYS A 231 3.46 -21.45 8.55
N ILE A 232 3.94 -21.19 7.34
CA ILE A 232 5.22 -20.50 7.11
C ILE A 232 5.04 -19.09 6.58
N ASN A 233 3.92 -18.78 5.93
CA ASN A 233 3.62 -17.44 5.47
C ASN A 233 2.34 -16.94 6.17
N PRO A 234 2.41 -16.69 7.49
CA PRO A 234 1.25 -16.31 8.27
C PRO A 234 0.73 -14.97 7.77
N GLN A 235 -0.59 -14.90 7.72
CA GLN A 235 -1.31 -13.67 7.49
C GLN A 235 -2.15 -13.37 8.73
N ALA A 236 -2.53 -12.11 8.91
CA ALA A 236 -3.36 -11.69 10.05
C ALA A 236 -4.81 -12.19 9.88
N LEU A 237 -5.00 -13.50 9.93
CA LEU A 237 -6.29 -14.15 10.04
C LEU A 237 -6.62 -14.29 11.52
N LYS A 238 -7.77 -13.77 11.93
CA LYS A 238 -8.30 -13.98 13.28
C LYS A 238 -9.48 -14.91 13.16
N ASP A 239 -9.42 -16.03 13.87
CA ASP A 239 -10.57 -16.91 14.00
C ASP A 239 -11.71 -16.14 14.68
N ASN A 240 -12.86 -16.15 14.06
CA ASN A 240 -14.13 -15.73 14.64
C ASN A 240 -15.02 -16.96 14.78
N ILE A 241 -14.82 -17.72 15.84
CA ILE A 241 -15.61 -18.94 16.08
C ILE A 241 -16.94 -18.53 16.70
N LEU A 242 -18.01 -18.73 15.94
CA LEU A 242 -19.37 -18.58 16.45
C LEU A 242 -19.76 -19.78 17.31
N PRO A 243 -20.60 -19.59 18.34
CA PRO A 243 -21.27 -20.71 19.00
C PRO A 243 -22.17 -21.47 18.01
N GLU A 244 -22.60 -22.66 18.39
CA GLU A 244 -23.55 -23.42 17.59
C GLU A 244 -24.92 -22.76 17.66
N PHE A 245 -25.49 -22.44 16.50
CA PHE A 245 -26.86 -21.94 16.34
C PHE A 245 -27.73 -22.99 15.65
N LYS A 246 -29.03 -22.98 15.93
CA LYS A 246 -30.03 -23.81 15.24
C LYS A 246 -31.10 -22.96 14.59
N ALA A 247 -31.60 -23.38 13.43
CA ALA A 247 -32.76 -22.73 12.82
C ALA A 247 -33.96 -22.77 13.79
N GLY A 248 -34.68 -21.65 13.90
CA GLY A 248 -35.77 -21.44 14.85
C GLY A 248 -35.31 -21.06 16.26
N GLU A 249 -34.01 -21.03 16.55
CA GLU A 249 -33.49 -20.56 17.85
C GLU A 249 -33.83 -19.08 18.05
N LYS A 250 -34.43 -18.77 19.20
CA LYS A 250 -34.75 -17.39 19.58
C LYS A 250 -33.48 -16.68 20.04
N LEU A 251 -33.27 -15.45 19.56
CA LEU A 251 -32.16 -14.60 19.96
C LEU A 251 -32.68 -13.47 20.84
N ASP A 252 -32.04 -13.30 21.99
CA ASP A 252 -32.30 -12.19 22.91
C ASP A 252 -31.15 -11.16 22.82
N PRO A 253 -31.35 -10.01 22.14
CA PRO A 253 -30.29 -9.04 21.93
C PRO A 253 -29.93 -8.33 23.25
N LYS A 254 -28.74 -8.61 23.78
CA LYS A 254 -28.20 -7.86 24.94
C LYS A 254 -28.08 -6.36 24.70
N LYS A 255 -27.76 -5.98 23.46
CA LYS A 255 -27.57 -4.60 23.03
C LYS A 255 -27.81 -4.47 21.53
N ILE A 256 -28.47 -3.40 21.13
CA ILE A 256 -28.62 -2.99 19.73
C ILE A 256 -28.01 -1.59 19.62
N GLU A 257 -26.98 -1.46 18.79
CA GLU A 257 -26.25 -0.21 18.59
C GLU A 257 -26.37 0.24 17.14
N ASP A 258 -26.65 1.52 16.92
CA ASP A 258 -26.36 2.17 15.65
C ASP A 258 -24.89 2.64 15.63
N LYS A 259 -24.20 2.37 14.52
CA LYS A 259 -22.83 2.84 14.29
C LYS A 259 -22.84 3.79 13.09
N SER A 260 -22.45 5.03 13.34
CA SER A 260 -22.25 6.00 12.27
C SER A 260 -20.92 5.75 11.57
N HIS A 261 -20.95 5.81 10.24
CA HIS A 261 -19.77 5.69 9.39
C HIS A 261 -19.71 6.86 8.42
N SER A 262 -18.51 7.19 7.96
CA SER A 262 -18.29 8.18 6.92
C SER A 262 -17.35 7.61 5.88
N THR A 263 -17.66 7.90 4.61
CA THR A 263 -16.79 7.51 3.49
C THR A 263 -15.50 8.32 3.56
N THR A 264 -14.38 7.67 3.30
CA THR A 264 -13.08 8.34 3.21
C THR A 264 -12.75 8.67 1.76
N SER A 265 -12.01 9.76 1.55
CA SER A 265 -11.41 10.07 0.24
C SER A 265 -10.49 8.93 -0.25
N PRO A 266 -10.27 8.82 -1.57
CA PRO A 266 -9.33 7.84 -2.11
C PRO A 266 -7.96 7.93 -1.44
N PRO A 267 -7.36 6.80 -1.04
CA PRO A 267 -6.07 6.81 -0.36
C PRO A 267 -4.95 7.24 -1.33
N ARG A 268 -4.07 8.16 -0.89
CA ARG A 268 -2.85 8.47 -1.63
C ARG A 268 -1.94 7.24 -1.77
N TYR A 269 -1.15 7.19 -2.85
CA TYR A 269 -0.21 6.10 -3.07
C TYR A 269 0.89 6.04 -2.00
N ASN A 270 1.38 4.85 -1.73
CA ASN A 270 2.68 4.62 -1.10
C ASN A 270 3.59 3.84 -2.08
N ASP A 271 4.83 3.54 -1.68
CA ASP A 271 5.77 2.78 -2.51
C ASP A 271 5.16 1.45 -3.02
N ALA A 272 4.38 0.73 -2.20
CA ALA A 272 3.75 -0.52 -2.65
C ALA A 272 2.62 -0.29 -3.65
N SER A 273 1.71 0.65 -3.40
CA SER A 273 0.55 0.85 -4.27
C SER A 273 0.93 1.50 -5.60
N ILE A 274 1.92 2.41 -5.63
CA ILE A 274 2.37 3.00 -6.90
C ILE A 274 3.06 1.95 -7.79
N ILE A 275 3.85 1.04 -7.22
CA ILE A 275 4.48 -0.05 -7.97
C ILE A 275 3.41 -1.00 -8.51
N ALA A 276 2.39 -1.32 -7.71
CA ALA A 276 1.27 -2.14 -8.15
C ALA A 276 0.54 -1.49 -9.34
N THR A 277 0.24 -0.19 -9.26
CA THR A 277 -0.39 0.56 -10.36
C THR A 277 0.50 0.59 -11.61
N LEU A 278 1.80 0.87 -11.48
CA LEU A 278 2.74 0.88 -12.60
C LEU A 278 2.77 -0.48 -13.31
N GLU A 279 2.88 -1.58 -12.56
CA GLU A 279 2.83 -2.94 -13.09
C GLU A 279 1.48 -3.26 -13.76
N GLU A 280 0.35 -2.92 -13.12
CA GLU A 280 -0.99 -3.14 -13.67
C GLU A 280 -1.22 -2.40 -14.99
N LYS A 281 -0.70 -1.16 -15.10
CA LYS A 281 -0.82 -0.33 -16.28
C LYS A 281 0.21 -0.66 -17.36
N GLY A 282 1.12 -1.60 -17.14
CA GLY A 282 2.20 -1.91 -18.08
C GLY A 282 3.28 -0.84 -18.19
N ILE A 283 3.32 0.09 -17.23
CA ILE A 283 4.26 1.21 -17.21
C ILE A 283 5.46 0.84 -16.35
N GLY A 284 6.65 0.95 -16.94
CA GLY A 284 7.89 0.54 -16.31
C GLY A 284 8.10 -0.97 -16.29
N ARG A 285 9.28 -1.36 -15.83
CA ARG A 285 9.82 -2.73 -15.86
C ARG A 285 10.51 -3.03 -14.53
N PRO A 286 10.84 -4.29 -14.22
CA PRO A 286 11.64 -4.65 -13.05
C PRO A 286 12.85 -3.75 -12.76
N SER A 287 13.50 -3.25 -13.81
CA SER A 287 14.65 -2.35 -13.74
C SER A 287 14.30 -0.89 -13.42
N THR A 288 13.06 -0.45 -13.64
CA THR A 288 12.69 0.98 -13.59
C THR A 288 11.77 1.36 -12.43
N TYR A 289 11.02 0.44 -11.80
CA TYR A 289 10.10 0.80 -10.70
C TYR A 289 10.77 1.62 -9.58
N ALA A 290 11.92 1.14 -9.08
CA ALA A 290 12.65 1.80 -8.01
C ALA A 290 13.25 3.14 -8.45
N SER A 291 13.72 3.25 -9.70
CA SER A 291 14.35 4.46 -10.23
C SER A 291 13.33 5.54 -10.57
N ILE A 292 12.13 5.16 -11.05
CA ILE A 292 10.99 6.08 -11.26
C ILE A 292 10.68 6.78 -9.93
N ILE A 293 10.44 5.99 -8.87
CA ILE A 293 10.10 6.52 -7.54
C ILE A 293 11.23 7.40 -6.97
N ASP A 294 12.48 6.95 -7.09
CA ASP A 294 13.65 7.71 -6.64
C ASP A 294 13.77 9.04 -7.40
N THR A 295 13.50 9.05 -8.70
CA THR A 295 13.58 10.23 -9.56
C THR A 295 12.53 11.25 -9.21
N ILE A 296 11.25 10.86 -9.15
CA ILE A 296 10.15 11.79 -8.84
C ILE A 296 10.25 12.35 -7.42
N THR A 297 10.81 11.57 -6.49
CA THR A 297 11.09 12.03 -5.12
C THR A 297 12.27 12.99 -5.09
N THR A 298 13.40 12.63 -5.71
CA THR A 298 14.66 13.41 -5.67
C THR A 298 14.52 14.74 -6.40
N ARG A 299 13.78 14.76 -7.51
CA ARG A 299 13.45 16.00 -8.24
C ARG A 299 12.40 16.85 -7.55
N GLY A 300 11.81 16.37 -6.45
CA GLY A 300 10.85 17.12 -5.66
C GLY A 300 9.48 17.29 -6.32
N TYR A 301 9.09 16.43 -7.25
CA TYR A 301 7.73 16.41 -7.81
C TYR A 301 6.72 15.85 -6.83
N VAL A 302 7.17 14.90 -6.00
CA VAL A 302 6.38 14.36 -4.89
C VAL A 302 7.20 14.39 -3.60
N GLU A 303 6.50 14.55 -2.47
CA GLU A 303 7.06 14.36 -1.14
C GLU A 303 6.30 13.27 -0.37
N ARG A 304 6.93 12.71 0.68
CA ARG A 304 6.28 11.72 1.55
C ARG A 304 5.67 12.41 2.76
N GLU A 305 4.37 12.23 2.94
CA GLU A 305 3.59 12.63 4.12
C GLU A 305 3.03 11.34 4.73
N GLU A 306 3.44 11.02 5.96
CA GLU A 306 3.03 9.78 6.67
C GLU A 306 3.22 8.48 5.84
N GLY A 307 4.30 8.42 5.05
CA GLY A 307 4.62 7.26 4.21
C GLY A 307 3.83 7.18 2.90
N ARG A 308 3.05 8.22 2.56
CA ARG A 308 2.30 8.33 1.30
C ARG A 308 2.83 9.47 0.44
N PHE A 309 2.76 9.34 -0.87
CA PHE A 309 3.15 10.35 -1.84
C PHE A 309 2.11 11.46 -1.90
N LYS A 310 2.58 12.70 -1.80
CA LYS A 310 1.82 13.93 -2.00
C LYS A 310 2.51 14.74 -3.10
N PRO A 311 1.77 15.21 -4.12
CA PRO A 311 2.37 16.07 -5.14
C PRO A 311 2.81 17.40 -4.51
N THR A 312 3.94 17.93 -4.96
CA THR A 312 4.40 19.27 -4.57
C THR A 312 3.82 20.31 -5.54
N SER A 313 3.94 21.60 -5.20
CA SER A 313 3.57 22.67 -6.14
C SER A 313 4.35 22.60 -7.45
N VAL A 314 5.63 22.20 -7.40
CA VAL A 314 6.45 21.95 -8.58
C VAL A 314 5.92 20.77 -9.40
N GLY A 315 5.56 19.67 -8.73
CA GLY A 315 4.98 18.49 -9.40
C GLY A 315 3.67 18.80 -10.10
N LEU A 316 2.76 19.54 -9.45
CA LEU A 316 1.49 19.97 -10.04
C LEU A 316 1.73 20.87 -11.25
N ALA A 317 2.56 21.90 -11.10
CA ALA A 317 2.78 22.86 -12.17
C ALA A 317 3.44 22.21 -13.41
N VAL A 318 4.36 21.26 -13.21
CA VAL A 318 4.94 20.46 -14.31
C VAL A 318 3.89 19.55 -14.94
N ASN A 319 3.08 18.86 -14.15
CA ASN A 319 2.01 18.00 -14.66
C ASN A 319 1.00 18.80 -15.50
N ASP A 320 0.53 19.94 -15.01
CA ASP A 320 -0.46 20.77 -15.71
C ASP A 320 0.10 21.30 -17.04
N PHE A 321 1.40 21.61 -17.09
CA PHE A 321 2.07 22.00 -18.32
C PHE A 321 2.17 20.84 -19.31
N LEU A 322 2.51 19.63 -18.84
CA LEU A 322 2.58 18.44 -19.70
C LEU A 322 1.20 18.10 -20.27
N VAL A 323 0.18 17.99 -19.41
CA VAL A 323 -1.19 17.67 -19.84
C VAL A 323 -1.73 18.69 -20.84
N LYS A 324 -1.39 19.98 -20.68
CA LYS A 324 -1.84 21.03 -21.60
C LYS A 324 -1.19 20.96 -22.98
N ASN A 325 0.10 20.66 -23.05
CA ASN A 325 0.90 20.81 -24.28
C ASN A 325 1.29 19.47 -24.93
N PHE A 326 1.17 18.37 -24.20
CA PHE A 326 1.73 17.06 -24.54
C PHE A 326 0.75 15.91 -24.24
N SER A 327 -0.56 16.17 -24.21
CA SER A 327 -1.62 15.21 -23.84
C SER A 327 -1.63 13.88 -24.59
N THR A 328 -1.02 13.81 -25.77
CA THR A 328 -0.96 12.59 -26.59
C THR A 328 0.28 11.74 -26.34
N ILE A 329 1.25 12.21 -25.55
CA ILE A 329 2.52 11.52 -25.28
C ILE A 329 2.77 11.29 -23.78
N ASP A 330 1.90 11.80 -22.91
CA ASP A 330 2.00 11.71 -21.45
C ASP A 330 0.84 10.92 -20.80
N ASP A 331 0.02 10.23 -21.61
CA ASP A 331 -1.06 9.37 -21.12
C ASP A 331 -0.60 7.94 -20.79
N LEU A 332 -1.42 7.23 -20.01
CA LEU A 332 -1.10 5.87 -19.56
C LEU A 332 -1.03 4.87 -20.73
N PRO A 333 -1.99 4.82 -21.68
CA PRO A 333 -1.93 3.90 -22.82
C PRO A 333 -0.68 4.08 -23.69
N PHE A 334 -0.32 5.32 -24.03
CA PHE A 334 0.85 5.62 -24.86
C PHE A 334 2.14 5.17 -24.18
N THR A 335 2.28 5.47 -22.88
CA THR A 335 3.47 5.08 -22.11
C THR A 335 3.62 3.56 -22.08
N ALA A 336 2.53 2.84 -21.85
CA ALA A 336 2.52 1.38 -21.85
C ALA A 336 2.87 0.80 -23.24
N GLU A 337 2.31 1.38 -24.31
CA GLU A 337 2.61 0.98 -25.69
C GLU A 337 4.08 1.20 -26.04
N MET A 338 4.66 2.33 -25.63
CA MET A 338 6.08 2.60 -25.86
C MET A 338 6.97 1.56 -25.17
N GLU A 339 6.66 1.19 -23.94
CA GLU A 339 7.39 0.13 -23.23
C GLU A 339 7.25 -1.22 -23.95
N ASP A 340 6.04 -1.59 -24.39
CA ASP A 340 5.79 -2.81 -25.18
C ASP A 340 6.55 -2.80 -26.53
N MET A 341 6.72 -1.65 -27.16
CA MET A 341 7.48 -1.52 -28.40
C MET A 341 8.99 -1.70 -28.16
N LEU A 342 9.53 -1.18 -27.06
CA LEU A 342 10.93 -1.40 -26.67
C LEU A 342 11.21 -2.88 -26.37
N ASP A 343 10.22 -3.58 -25.83
CA ASP A 343 10.31 -5.02 -25.59
C ASP A 343 10.38 -5.83 -26.88
N LYS A 344 9.53 -5.50 -27.87
CA LYS A 344 9.59 -6.12 -29.20
C LYS A 344 10.96 -5.92 -29.84
N VAL A 345 11.55 -4.73 -29.67
CA VAL A 345 12.92 -4.47 -30.14
C VAL A 345 13.93 -5.40 -29.44
N ALA A 346 13.85 -5.53 -28.11
CA ALA A 346 14.73 -6.41 -27.35
C ALA A 346 14.59 -7.90 -27.71
N GLN A 347 13.40 -8.31 -28.18
CA GLN A 347 13.11 -9.67 -28.65
C GLN A 347 13.47 -9.90 -30.13
N GLY A 348 13.85 -8.86 -30.87
CA GLY A 348 14.09 -8.93 -32.30
C GLY A 348 12.81 -9.02 -33.15
N GLU A 349 11.65 -8.73 -32.56
CA GLU A 349 10.35 -8.67 -33.25
C GLU A 349 10.12 -7.31 -33.94
N ALA A 350 10.91 -6.28 -33.61
CA ALA A 350 10.85 -4.96 -34.23
C ALA A 350 12.26 -4.36 -34.40
N GLU A 351 12.46 -3.56 -35.43
CA GLU A 351 13.65 -2.72 -35.58
C GLU A 351 13.54 -1.46 -34.72
N TRP A 352 14.65 -1.00 -34.12
CA TRP A 352 14.62 0.14 -33.22
C TRP A 352 14.44 1.49 -33.96
N GLN A 353 14.97 1.61 -35.18
CA GLN A 353 14.95 2.87 -35.94
C GLN A 353 13.51 3.29 -36.30
N PRO A 354 12.63 2.40 -36.81
CA PRO A 354 11.23 2.73 -37.04
C PRO A 354 10.49 3.14 -35.77
N VAL A 355 10.73 2.46 -34.64
CA VAL A 355 10.09 2.75 -33.34
C VAL A 355 10.45 4.16 -32.88
N ILE A 356 11.75 4.50 -32.87
CA ILE A 356 12.21 5.84 -32.47
C ILE A 356 11.70 6.91 -33.43
N LYS A 357 11.69 6.65 -34.75
CA LYS A 357 11.17 7.61 -35.73
C LYS A 357 9.68 7.89 -35.53
N ALA A 358 8.88 6.86 -35.28
CA ALA A 358 7.44 6.97 -35.04
C ALA A 358 7.12 7.81 -33.79
N PHE A 359 7.94 7.70 -32.74
CA PHE A 359 7.85 8.56 -31.56
C PHE A 359 8.33 9.99 -31.84
N TYR A 360 9.53 10.13 -32.39
CA TYR A 360 10.24 11.41 -32.42
C TYR A 360 9.61 12.43 -33.38
N THR A 361 9.13 11.99 -34.55
CA THR A 361 8.55 12.90 -35.55
C THR A 361 7.35 13.70 -35.01
N PRO A 362 6.30 13.09 -34.43
CA PRO A 362 5.20 13.85 -33.83
C PRO A 362 5.64 14.60 -32.56
N PHE A 363 6.53 14.03 -31.75
CA PHE A 363 7.05 14.69 -30.55
C PHE A 363 7.75 16.02 -30.87
N ASN A 364 8.62 16.03 -31.88
CA ASN A 364 9.36 17.23 -32.29
C ASN A 364 8.42 18.35 -32.73
N ALA A 365 7.35 18.04 -33.47
CA ALA A 365 6.35 19.02 -33.88
C ALA A 365 5.57 19.61 -32.68
N SER A 366 5.31 18.80 -31.64
CA SER A 366 4.71 19.30 -30.39
C SER A 366 5.69 20.15 -29.59
N LEU A 367 6.97 19.79 -29.59
CA LEU A 367 8.03 20.54 -28.91
C LEU A 367 8.21 21.94 -29.52
N GLU A 368 8.30 22.05 -30.85
CA GLU A 368 8.41 23.33 -31.55
C GLU A 368 7.25 24.29 -31.21
N LYS A 369 6.02 23.77 -31.09
CA LYS A 369 4.85 24.57 -30.68
C LYS A 369 4.92 25.00 -29.21
N ALA A 370 5.51 24.18 -28.35
CA ALA A 370 5.60 24.45 -26.93
C ALA A 370 6.71 25.47 -26.58
N GLU A 371 7.70 25.68 -27.44
CA GLU A 371 8.79 26.66 -27.21
C GLU A 371 8.27 28.09 -27.06
N ASP A 372 7.19 28.43 -27.77
CA ASP A 372 6.53 29.75 -27.71
C ASP A 372 5.59 29.90 -26.50
N THR A 373 5.44 28.87 -25.67
CA THR A 373 4.52 28.89 -24.53
C THR A 373 5.16 29.53 -23.30
N GLU A 374 4.38 30.34 -22.56
CA GLU A 374 4.86 31.00 -21.34
C GLU A 374 5.36 29.95 -20.32
N ARG A 375 6.53 30.22 -19.73
CA ARG A 375 7.11 29.33 -18.71
C ARG A 375 6.16 29.16 -17.54
N VAL A 376 6.06 27.92 -17.07
CA VAL A 376 5.26 27.55 -15.90
C VAL A 376 5.62 28.43 -14.71
N LYS A 377 4.69 29.27 -14.27
CA LYS A 377 4.80 29.99 -13.00
C LYS A 377 4.45 29.01 -11.90
N ILE A 378 5.46 28.59 -11.14
CA ILE A 378 5.23 27.83 -9.91
C ILE A 378 4.70 28.82 -8.88
N GLU A 379 3.39 28.82 -8.68
CA GLU A 379 2.78 29.60 -7.61
C GLU A 379 3.38 29.15 -6.28
N ALA A 380 4.05 30.09 -5.61
CA ALA A 380 4.64 29.88 -4.31
C ALA A 380 3.56 30.15 -3.26
N GLU A 381 3.41 29.25 -2.29
CA GLU A 381 2.41 29.36 -1.23
C GLU A 381 2.65 30.66 -0.44
N GLU A 382 1.73 31.62 -0.52
CA GLU A 382 1.80 32.86 0.24
C GLU A 382 1.60 32.59 1.74
N ILE A 383 2.35 33.29 2.58
CA ILE A 383 2.15 33.27 4.03
C ILE A 383 1.70 34.65 4.49
N ASP A 384 0.95 34.70 5.59
CA ASP A 384 0.40 35.93 6.19
C ASP A 384 1.47 36.84 6.86
N GLU A 385 2.73 36.71 6.46
CA GLU A 385 3.85 37.52 6.94
C GLU A 385 4.37 38.43 5.82
N LEU A 386 4.68 39.68 6.18
CA LEU A 386 5.30 40.64 5.28
C LEU A 386 6.83 40.58 5.34
N CYS A 387 7.46 40.84 4.21
CA CYS A 387 8.91 40.89 4.10
C CYS A 387 9.47 42.05 4.93
N PRO A 388 10.42 41.80 5.86
CA PRO A 388 10.97 42.85 6.69
C PRO A 388 11.84 43.84 5.91
N LEU A 389 12.23 43.52 4.66
CA LEU A 389 13.06 44.39 3.82
C LEU A 389 12.26 45.30 2.88
N CYS A 390 11.06 44.87 2.44
CA CYS A 390 10.29 45.62 1.43
C CYS A 390 8.78 45.59 1.62
N SER A 391 8.29 45.04 2.72
CA SER A 391 6.87 44.96 3.09
C SER A 391 5.98 44.22 2.08
N SER A 392 6.54 43.55 1.08
CA SER A 392 5.82 42.67 0.16
C SER A 392 5.50 41.33 0.83
N LYS A 393 4.52 40.59 0.33
CA LYS A 393 4.17 39.26 0.85
C LYS A 393 5.35 38.30 0.85
N LEU A 394 5.43 37.43 1.84
CA LEU A 394 6.36 36.31 1.85
C LEU A 394 5.72 35.06 1.24
N VAL A 395 6.56 34.23 0.60
CA VAL A 395 6.13 33.00 -0.06
C VAL A 395 7.06 31.84 0.27
N ILE A 396 6.51 30.62 0.34
CA ILE A 396 7.27 29.39 0.51
C ILE A 396 7.77 28.92 -0.85
N ARG A 397 9.08 28.83 -0.99
CA ARG A 397 9.75 28.26 -2.16
C ARG A 397 10.48 26.98 -1.79
N THR A 398 10.67 26.11 -2.78
CA THR A 398 11.46 24.89 -2.62
C THR A 398 12.84 25.10 -3.23
N GLY A 399 13.89 24.93 -2.44
CA GLY A 399 15.29 25.00 -2.88
C GLY A 399 16.04 23.70 -2.62
N ARG A 400 17.34 23.66 -2.93
CA ARG A 400 18.22 22.49 -2.74
C ARG A 400 18.17 21.91 -1.31
N PHE A 401 17.97 22.76 -0.30
CA PHE A 401 17.97 22.37 1.11
C PHE A 401 16.56 22.15 1.69
N GLY A 402 15.52 22.19 0.84
CA GLY A 402 14.13 22.06 1.24
C GLY A 402 13.33 23.37 1.09
N LYS A 403 12.15 23.39 1.70
CA LYS A 403 11.27 24.55 1.69
C LYS A 403 11.87 25.68 2.52
N PHE A 404 11.80 26.91 2.02
CA PHE A 404 12.25 28.11 2.68
C PHE A 404 11.28 29.26 2.37
N ILE A 405 11.24 30.25 3.24
CA ILE A 405 10.44 31.46 3.04
C ILE A 405 11.31 32.47 2.29
N SER A 406 10.74 33.11 1.28
CA SER A 406 11.40 34.15 0.48
C SER A 406 10.45 35.29 0.18
N CYS A 407 10.97 36.47 -0.15
CA CYS A 407 10.13 37.56 -0.62
C CYS A 407 9.45 37.22 -1.95
N SER A 408 8.16 37.54 -2.10
CA SER A 408 7.42 37.37 -3.36
C SER A 408 8.09 38.10 -4.54
N THR A 409 8.74 39.24 -4.26
CA THR A 409 9.41 40.09 -5.27
C THR A 409 10.84 39.68 -5.63
N PHE A 410 11.31 38.51 -5.19
CA PHE A 410 12.61 37.98 -5.64
C PHE A 410 12.66 37.85 -7.18
N PRO A 411 13.72 38.33 -7.87
CA PRO A 411 15.07 38.65 -7.35
C PRO A 411 15.30 40.07 -6.83
N ASN A 412 14.32 40.97 -6.95
CA ASN A 412 14.46 42.38 -6.54
C ASN A 412 14.64 42.52 -5.02
N CYS A 413 13.96 41.69 -4.23
CA CYS A 413 14.20 41.54 -2.80
C CYS A 413 14.80 40.16 -2.50
N LYS A 414 16.00 40.13 -1.88
CA LYS A 414 16.74 38.90 -1.57
C LYS A 414 16.47 38.32 -0.18
N PHE A 415 15.43 38.79 0.51
CA PHE A 415 15.06 38.25 1.82
C PHE A 415 14.73 36.76 1.71
N THR A 416 15.40 35.94 2.53
CA THR A 416 15.09 34.52 2.70
C THR A 416 15.24 34.14 4.16
N LYS A 417 14.41 33.24 4.65
CA LYS A 417 14.56 32.60 5.97
C LYS A 417 14.17 31.12 5.90
N PRO A 418 14.74 30.25 6.75
CA PRO A 418 14.32 28.86 6.82
C PRO A 418 12.83 28.76 7.16
N LEU A 419 12.09 27.86 6.51
CA LEU A 419 10.74 27.51 6.94
C LEU A 419 10.86 26.60 8.17
N ILE A 420 10.49 27.12 9.34
CA ILE A 420 10.37 26.33 10.57
C ILE A 420 8.94 25.80 10.59
N GLU A 421 8.76 24.53 10.23
CA GLU A 421 7.49 23.83 10.39
C GLU A 421 7.26 23.62 11.91
N GLU A 422 6.51 24.52 12.55
CA GLU A 422 6.12 24.39 13.95
C GLU A 422 5.05 23.30 14.11
N THR A 423 5.08 22.60 15.24
CA THR A 423 3.98 21.70 15.63
C THR A 423 3.18 22.33 16.76
N ASN A 424 1.93 21.90 16.93
CA ASN A 424 1.09 22.31 18.06
C ASN A 424 1.50 21.63 19.39
N PHE A 425 2.65 20.94 19.43
CA PHE A 425 3.12 20.24 20.61
C PHE A 425 4.18 21.03 21.37
N ILE A 426 4.09 20.95 22.69
CA ILE A 426 5.05 21.51 23.62
C ILE A 426 6.01 20.40 24.06
N CYS A 427 7.29 20.76 24.17
CA CYS A 427 8.36 19.87 24.57
C CYS A 427 8.14 19.41 26.01
N SER A 428 8.25 18.10 26.22
CA SER A 428 8.14 17.51 27.56
C SER A 428 9.30 17.96 28.46
N LYS A 429 10.50 18.25 27.95
CA LYS A 429 11.65 18.56 28.82
C LYS A 429 11.67 19.99 29.36
N ASP A 430 11.36 20.99 28.52
CA ASP A 430 11.61 22.41 28.86
C ASP A 430 10.43 23.34 28.53
N GLY A 431 9.28 22.80 28.09
CA GLY A 431 8.13 23.62 27.73
C GLY A 431 8.30 24.43 26.43
N GLY A 432 9.40 24.24 25.70
CA GLY A 432 9.62 24.89 24.40
C GLY A 432 8.70 24.34 23.30
N LYS A 433 8.49 25.09 22.21
CA LYS A 433 7.74 24.58 21.05
C LYS A 433 8.49 23.43 20.38
N VAL A 434 7.79 22.36 20.01
CA VAL A 434 8.36 21.28 19.19
C VAL A 434 8.24 21.66 17.72
N ILE A 435 9.37 21.59 17.00
CA ILE A 435 9.48 21.94 15.59
C ILE A 435 9.93 20.73 14.78
N ILE A 436 9.56 20.69 13.51
CA ILE A 436 9.99 19.66 12.57
C ILE A 436 11.39 20.00 12.06
N LYS A 437 12.33 19.09 12.26
CA LYS A 437 13.72 19.17 11.78
C LYS A 437 13.99 18.03 10.80
N LYS A 438 15.03 18.17 9.98
CA LYS A 438 15.52 17.11 9.10
C LYS A 438 16.96 16.77 9.47
N THR A 439 17.28 15.48 9.50
CA THR A 439 18.66 15.01 9.64
C THR A 439 19.48 15.36 8.38
N ARG A 440 20.82 15.24 8.44
CA ARG A 440 21.71 15.38 7.27
C ARG A 440 21.31 14.45 6.11
N LYS A 441 20.68 13.30 6.40
CA LYS A 441 20.17 12.34 5.41
C LYS A 441 18.71 12.62 5.00
N GLY A 442 18.15 13.78 5.35
CA GLY A 442 16.80 14.23 4.95
C GLY A 442 15.64 13.64 5.76
N LYS A 443 15.88 12.70 6.68
CA LYS A 443 14.82 12.10 7.52
C LYS A 443 14.23 13.17 8.47
N LYS A 444 12.91 13.38 8.42
CA LYS A 444 12.18 14.26 9.35
C LYS A 444 12.19 13.68 10.76
N PHE A 445 12.31 14.54 11.76
CA PHE A 445 12.14 14.24 13.18
C PHE A 445 11.56 15.48 13.88
N TYR A 446 10.96 15.29 15.05
CA TYR A 446 10.36 16.35 15.84
C TYR A 446 11.28 16.66 17.01
N GLY A 447 11.77 17.89 17.14
CA GLY A 447 12.69 18.25 18.21
C GLY A 447 12.35 19.58 18.85
N CYS A 448 12.84 19.82 20.06
CA CYS A 448 12.62 21.11 20.73
C CYS A 448 13.25 22.26 19.93
N GLY A 449 12.51 23.36 19.81
CA GLY A 449 12.97 24.61 19.22
C GLY A 449 14.14 25.24 19.96
N ASN A 450 14.26 24.98 21.27
CA ASN A 450 15.31 25.54 22.14
C ASN A 450 16.67 24.82 22.04
N TYR A 451 16.84 23.85 21.13
CA TYR A 451 18.14 23.21 20.87
C TYR A 451 19.23 24.28 20.60
N PRO A 452 20.45 24.17 21.16
CA PRO A 452 21.00 23.02 21.87
C PRO A 452 20.69 22.95 23.38
N LYS A 453 19.94 23.89 23.94
CA LYS A 453 19.62 23.91 25.38
C LYS A 453 18.69 22.77 25.81
N CYS A 454 17.90 22.24 24.88
CA CYS A 454 17.05 21.08 25.06
C CYS A 454 17.30 20.07 23.94
N ASP A 455 17.58 18.82 24.32
CA ASP A 455 17.95 17.70 23.45
C ASP A 455 16.74 16.81 23.09
N PHE A 456 15.51 17.22 23.46
CA PHE A 456 14.30 16.48 23.15
C PHE A 456 14.15 16.28 21.63
N ALA A 457 14.03 15.03 21.20
CA ALA A 457 13.80 14.65 19.83
C ALA A 457 13.08 13.29 19.72
N VAL A 458 12.07 13.20 18.87
CA VAL A 458 11.34 11.95 18.56
C VAL A 458 11.14 11.79 17.05
N TRP A 459 10.93 10.55 16.61
CA TRP A 459 10.81 10.22 15.19
C TRP A 459 9.39 10.32 14.64
N LYS A 460 8.37 10.17 15.49
CA LYS A 460 6.96 10.19 15.10
C LYS A 460 6.15 11.14 15.98
N LEU A 461 5.08 11.69 15.43
CA LEU A 461 4.18 12.61 16.14
C LEU A 461 3.45 11.91 17.28
N GLU A 462 3.10 10.62 17.12
CA GLU A 462 2.42 9.82 18.13
C GLU A 462 3.27 9.61 19.38
N ASP A 463 4.60 9.58 19.23
CA ASP A 463 5.52 9.43 20.35
C ASP A 463 5.48 10.67 21.26
N ILE A 464 5.23 11.86 20.70
CA ILE A 464 4.99 13.09 21.47
C ILE A 464 3.70 12.97 22.28
N LYS A 465 2.62 12.45 21.66
CA LYS A 465 1.32 12.28 22.32
C LYS A 465 1.39 11.30 23.49
N LYS A 466 2.14 10.20 23.34
CA LYS A 466 2.35 9.19 24.40
C LYS A 466 3.07 9.77 25.61
N GLU A 467 4.11 10.57 25.40
CA GLU A 467 4.81 11.24 26.50
C GLU A 467 3.93 12.24 27.23
N GLN A 468 3.13 13.03 26.50
CA GLN A 468 2.19 13.98 27.10
C GLN A 468 1.05 13.30 27.88
N SER A 469 0.57 12.12 27.43
CA SER A 469 -0.42 11.33 28.18
C SER A 469 0.16 10.69 29.44
N SER A 470 1.44 10.31 29.43
CA SER A 470 2.11 9.70 30.60
C SER A 470 2.33 10.66 31.78
N ARG A 471 2.21 11.98 31.55
CA ARG A 471 2.32 13.01 32.60
C ARG A 471 0.97 13.51 33.12
N LYS A 472 -0.13 13.15 32.47
CA LYS A 472 -1.49 13.45 32.92
C LYS A 472 -2.14 12.29 33.70
N ALA A 473 -1.40 11.18 33.86
CA ALA A 473 -1.80 10.01 34.64
C ALA A 473 -1.14 10.03 36.02
#